data_AF-A0A7S3LB62-F1
#
_entry.id   AF-A0A7S3LB62-F1
#
_cell.length_a   1.000
_cell.length_b   1.000
_cell.length_c   1.000
_cell.angle_alpha   90.00
_cell.angle_beta   90.00
_cell.angle_gamma   90.00
#
_symmetry.space_group_name_H-M   'P 1'
#
loop_
_entity.id
_entity.type
_entity.pdbx_description
1 polymer ?
#
loop_
_entity_poly.entity_id
_entity_poly.type
_entity_poly.pdbx_seq_one_letter_code
_entity_poly.pdbx_strand_id
1 'polypeptide(L)'
;AWQTPRCCRAAQGFGATLATVDNTTRTVTLSVVPQNIQLATVAAETASQGTDPRDVCLHQQAAKPPREAAMWGFLSVLFEANARQALLEYLGFSAQEIQQAVAEFQAPDDNTETVVSKAPADDLVQQALTVGDFTAAVDACFKVHNYADALLLASCGGGELWASTQQRYLQASARPYVPTVQAIL
;
A
#
# COMPACT_ATOMS: atom_id res chain seq x y z
N ALA A 1 42.89 -19.93 51.84
CA ALA A 1 41.50 -20.03 51.34
C ALA A 1 41.08 -18.66 50.80
N TRP A 2 40.91 -18.55 49.47
CA TRP A 2 40.61 -17.28 48.79
C TRP A 2 39.09 -17.06 48.72
N GLN A 3 38.48 -16.59 49.81
CA GLN A 3 37.10 -16.07 49.75
C GLN A 3 37.03 -14.81 50.60
N THR A 4 37.12 -13.65 49.95
CA THR A 4 36.70 -12.40 50.56
C THR A 4 35.16 -12.34 50.50
N PRO A 5 34.46 -12.17 51.62
CA PRO A 5 33.01 -12.08 51.61
C PRO A 5 32.60 -10.80 50.89
N ARG A 6 31.93 -10.93 49.74
CA ARG A 6 31.32 -9.77 49.07
C ARG A 6 30.10 -9.32 49.87
N CYS A 7 30.02 -8.03 50.17
CA CYS A 7 28.99 -7.49 51.06
C CYS A 7 27.56 -7.63 50.52
N CYS A 8 27.37 -7.72 49.19
CA CYS A 8 26.05 -7.85 48.58
C CYS A 8 26.06 -8.86 47.43
N ARG A 9 25.02 -9.70 47.34
CA ARG A 9 24.77 -10.62 46.21
C ARG A 9 23.35 -10.38 45.69
N ALA A 10 23.22 -10.19 44.38
CA ALA A 10 21.93 -10.06 43.71
C ALA A 10 21.69 -11.25 42.77
N ALA A 11 20.47 -11.78 42.76
CA ALA A 11 20.02 -12.80 41.81
C ALA A 11 18.68 -12.38 41.20
N GLN A 12 18.53 -12.54 39.90
CA GLN A 12 17.25 -12.33 39.22
C GLN A 12 16.53 -13.67 39.09
N GLY A 13 15.29 -13.69 39.57
CA GLY A 13 14.34 -14.78 39.43
C GLY A 13 13.30 -14.50 38.35
N PHE A 14 12.45 -15.49 38.11
CA PHE A 14 11.31 -15.38 37.21
C PHE A 14 10.39 -14.20 37.61
N GLY A 15 9.78 -13.54 36.61
CA GLY A 15 8.84 -12.43 36.86
C GLY A 15 9.49 -11.11 37.31
N ALA A 16 10.71 -10.81 36.84
CA ALA A 16 11.45 -9.59 37.19
C ALA A 16 11.70 -9.38 38.70
N THR A 17 11.70 -10.48 39.47
CA THR A 17 11.98 -10.45 40.90
C THR A 17 13.49 -10.42 41.13
N LEU A 18 13.98 -9.36 41.74
CA LEU A 18 15.36 -9.20 42.16
C LEU A 18 15.48 -9.57 43.65
N ALA A 19 16.23 -10.62 43.94
CA ALA A 19 16.61 -10.96 45.30
C ALA A 19 17.98 -10.35 45.61
N THR A 20 18.03 -9.37 46.51
CA THR A 20 19.28 -8.80 47.02
C THR A 20 19.52 -9.26 48.45
N VAL A 21 20.69 -9.86 48.67
CA VAL A 21 21.15 -10.28 49.99
C VAL A 21 22.22 -9.30 50.45
N ASP A 22 21.91 -8.55 51.51
CA ASP A 22 22.86 -7.68 52.20
C ASP A 22 23.45 -8.44 53.40
N ASN A 23 24.75 -8.70 53.33
CA ASN A 23 25.46 -9.50 54.33
C ASN A 23 25.77 -8.70 55.61
N THR A 24 25.68 -7.37 55.56
CA THR A 24 25.93 -6.50 56.72
C THR A 24 24.73 -6.46 57.67
N THR A 25 23.52 -6.41 57.11
CA THR A 25 22.25 -6.41 57.86
C THR A 25 21.64 -7.81 58.00
N ARG A 26 22.22 -8.82 57.33
CA ARG A 26 21.67 -10.19 57.20
C ARG A 26 20.23 -10.21 56.71
N THR A 27 19.87 -9.27 55.84
CA THR A 27 18.53 -9.18 55.28
C THR A 27 18.51 -9.62 53.82
N VAL A 28 17.42 -10.28 53.45
CA VAL A 28 17.11 -10.63 52.06
C VAL A 28 15.95 -9.75 51.64
N THR A 29 16.19 -8.84 50.71
CA THR A 29 15.16 -7.99 50.12
C THR A 29 14.77 -8.55 48.76
N LEU A 30 13.47 -8.78 48.58
CA LEU A 30 12.87 -9.15 47.32
C LEU A 30 12.18 -7.90 46.77
N SER A 31 12.71 -7.35 45.69
CA SER A 31 12.07 -6.23 44.98
C SER A 31 11.70 -6.67 43.57
N VAL A 32 10.48 -6.36 43.16
CA VAL A 32 10.10 -6.48 41.76
C VAL A 32 10.58 -5.20 41.10
N VAL A 33 11.64 -5.29 40.31
CA VAL A 33 12.10 -4.13 39.52
C VAL A 33 11.21 -4.11 38.30
N PRO A 34 10.38 -3.07 38.08
CA PRO A 34 9.66 -2.94 36.85
C PRO A 34 10.68 -2.74 35.73
N GLN A 35 11.03 -3.81 35.02
CA GLN A 35 11.45 -3.66 33.63
C GLN A 35 10.33 -2.90 32.94
N ASN A 36 10.67 -1.98 32.04
CA ASN A 36 9.77 -1.04 31.39
C ASN A 36 8.76 -1.77 30.46
N ILE A 37 7.91 -2.61 31.04
CA ILE A 37 6.95 -3.54 30.43
C ILE A 37 5.63 -2.82 30.14
N GLN A 38 5.42 -1.63 30.71
CA GLN A 38 4.23 -0.80 30.50
C GLN A 38 3.97 -0.52 29.01
N LEU A 39 5.04 -0.38 28.20
CA LEU A 39 4.91 -0.20 26.75
C LEU A 39 4.46 -1.48 26.01
N ALA A 40 4.80 -2.66 26.53
CA ALA A 40 4.43 -3.94 25.92
C ALA A 40 3.03 -4.41 26.35
N THR A 41 2.63 -4.17 27.60
CA THR A 41 1.30 -4.56 28.10
C THR A 41 0.18 -3.72 27.52
N VAL A 42 0.32 -2.38 27.43
CA VAL A 42 -0.76 -1.53 26.88
C VAL A 42 -1.01 -1.81 25.39
N ALA A 43 0.06 -2.08 24.63
CA ALA A 43 -0.05 -2.47 23.21
C ALA A 43 -0.67 -3.88 23.03
N ALA A 44 -0.40 -4.81 23.95
CA ALA A 44 -0.98 -6.15 23.92
C ALA A 44 -2.44 -6.17 24.38
N GLU A 45 -2.80 -5.37 25.38
CA GLU A 45 -4.15 -5.28 25.93
C GLU A 45 -5.13 -4.67 24.93
N THR A 46 -4.72 -3.60 24.24
CA THR A 46 -5.54 -2.93 23.20
C THR A 46 -5.73 -3.77 21.94
N ALA A 47 -4.78 -4.66 21.60
CA ALA A 47 -4.94 -5.64 20.52
C ALA A 47 -5.87 -6.82 20.88
N SER A 48 -6.01 -7.14 22.18
CA SER A 48 -6.80 -8.29 22.63
C SER A 48 -8.32 -8.04 22.71
N GLN A 49 -8.77 -6.78 22.67
CA GLN A 49 -10.16 -6.40 22.93
C GLN A 49 -11.08 -6.36 21.69
N GLY A 50 -10.61 -6.77 20.51
CA GLY A 50 -11.44 -6.76 19.28
C GLY A 50 -11.68 -5.35 18.72
N THR A 51 -10.88 -4.38 19.13
CA THR A 51 -10.83 -3.01 18.59
C THR A 51 -10.30 -3.01 17.15
N ASP A 52 -10.82 -2.12 16.30
CA ASP A 52 -10.37 -1.97 14.93
C ASP A 52 -8.85 -1.70 14.93
N PRO A 53 -8.03 -2.44 14.16
CA PRO A 53 -6.58 -2.23 14.08
C PRO A 53 -6.20 -0.78 13.72
N ARG A 54 -7.11 -0.01 13.10
CA ARG A 54 -6.93 1.43 12.87
C ARG A 54 -6.85 2.26 14.14
N ASP A 55 -7.69 1.98 15.13
CA ASP A 55 -7.72 2.75 16.37
C ASP A 55 -6.40 2.62 17.13
N VAL A 56 -5.79 1.44 17.06
CA VAL A 56 -4.44 1.18 17.61
C VAL A 56 -3.39 2.01 16.87
N CYS A 57 -3.46 2.08 15.54
CA CYS A 57 -2.51 2.87 14.74
C CYS A 57 -2.64 4.37 15.00
N LEU A 58 -3.86 4.91 15.12
CA LEU A 58 -4.11 6.32 15.44
C LEU A 58 -3.62 6.69 16.85
N HIS A 59 -3.85 5.80 17.82
CA HIS A 59 -3.36 5.99 19.18
C HIS A 59 -1.83 6.01 19.23
N GLN A 60 -1.17 5.08 18.54
CA GLN A 60 0.29 5.06 18.44
C GLN A 60 0.82 6.30 17.71
N GLN A 61 0.14 6.77 16.66
CA GLN A 61 0.52 7.98 15.94
C GLN A 61 0.55 9.22 16.85
N ALA A 62 -0.40 9.36 17.76
CA ALA A 62 -0.46 10.48 18.71
C ALA A 62 0.57 10.37 19.86
N ALA A 63 0.94 9.15 20.24
CA ALA A 63 1.83 8.89 21.39
C ALA A 63 3.33 8.87 21.03
N LYS A 64 3.67 8.70 19.76
CA LYS A 64 5.04 8.43 19.29
C LYS A 64 5.74 9.65 18.68
N PRO A 65 7.10 9.67 18.64
CA PRO A 65 7.85 10.76 18.02
C PRO A 65 7.56 10.85 16.50
N PRO A 66 7.84 12.01 15.86
CA PRO A 66 7.38 12.32 14.49
C PRO A 66 7.67 11.27 13.43
N ARG A 67 8.86 10.63 13.48
CA ARG A 67 9.26 9.58 12.54
C ARG A 67 8.42 8.30 12.69
N GLU A 68 8.16 7.89 13.93
CA GLU A 68 7.31 6.73 14.21
C GLU A 68 5.85 7.06 13.94
N ALA A 69 5.40 8.28 14.27
CA ALA A 69 4.05 8.75 13.96
C ALA A 69 3.74 8.66 12.46
N ALA A 70 4.69 9.02 11.59
CA ALA A 70 4.53 8.86 10.14
C ALA A 70 4.41 7.37 9.72
N MET A 71 5.19 6.47 10.31
CA MET A 71 5.08 5.03 10.06
C MET A 71 3.73 4.46 10.52
N TRP A 72 3.25 4.86 11.71
CA TRP A 72 1.94 4.45 12.22
C TRP A 72 0.79 5.02 11.39
N GLY A 73 0.94 6.24 10.88
CA GLY A 73 0.04 6.83 9.90
C GLY A 73 -0.02 6.01 8.61
N PHE A 74 1.13 5.66 8.02
CA PHE A 74 1.19 4.77 6.86
C PHE A 74 0.57 3.39 7.13
N LEU A 75 0.86 2.79 8.29
CA LEU A 75 0.27 1.51 8.69
C LEU A 75 -1.26 1.60 8.83
N SER A 76 -1.81 2.73 9.27
CA SER A 76 -3.26 2.93 9.39
C SER A 76 -3.99 2.93 8.03
N VAL A 77 -3.31 3.36 6.96
CA VAL A 77 -3.82 3.31 5.59
C VAL A 77 -3.99 1.86 5.11
N LEU A 78 -3.15 0.94 5.60
CA LEU A 78 -3.24 -0.49 5.24
C LEU A 78 -4.53 -1.15 5.74
N PHE A 79 -5.16 -0.60 6.77
CA PHE A 79 -6.41 -1.12 7.33
C PHE A 79 -7.66 -0.45 6.74
N GLU A 80 -7.49 0.39 5.72
CA GLU A 80 -8.58 1.06 5.03
C GLU A 80 -9.38 0.12 4.13
N ALA A 81 -10.70 0.36 4.03
CA ALA A 81 -11.56 -0.46 3.17
C ALA A 81 -11.05 -0.49 1.73
N ASN A 82 -10.43 0.61 1.29
CA ASN A 82 -9.74 0.75 0.00
C ASN A 82 -8.24 1.02 0.20
N ALA A 83 -7.55 0.23 1.03
CA ALA A 83 -6.14 0.40 1.37
C ALA A 83 -5.24 0.67 0.16
N ARG A 84 -5.45 -0.04 -0.96
CA ARG A 84 -4.69 0.18 -2.20
C ARG A 84 -4.83 1.61 -2.73
N GLN A 85 -6.04 2.16 -2.79
CA GLN A 85 -6.28 3.49 -3.34
C GLN A 85 -5.70 4.56 -2.43
N ALA A 86 -5.91 4.44 -1.12
CA ALA A 86 -5.37 5.37 -0.14
C ALA A 86 -3.83 5.32 -0.07
N LEU A 87 -3.23 4.14 -0.27
CA LEU A 87 -1.77 4.02 -0.44
C LEU A 87 -1.26 4.72 -1.70
N LEU A 88 -1.95 4.54 -2.82
CA LEU A 88 -1.57 5.18 -4.08
C LEU A 88 -1.63 6.70 -3.96
N GLU A 89 -2.67 7.24 -3.32
CA GLU A 89 -2.80 8.66 -3.02
C GLU A 89 -1.67 9.16 -2.10
N TYR A 90 -1.34 8.40 -1.04
CA TYR A 90 -0.22 8.72 -0.16
C TYR A 90 1.14 8.72 -0.88
N LEU A 91 1.31 7.86 -1.89
CA LEU A 91 2.51 7.77 -2.72
C LEU A 91 2.55 8.82 -3.84
N GLY A 92 1.49 9.61 -4.01
CA GLY A 92 1.37 10.63 -5.07
C GLY A 92 0.89 10.09 -6.42
N PHE A 93 0.32 8.88 -6.46
CA PHE A 93 -0.32 8.31 -7.64
C PHE A 93 -1.83 8.52 -7.57
N SER A 94 -2.32 9.66 -8.05
CA SER A 94 -3.76 9.92 -8.12
C SER A 94 -4.32 9.45 -9.47
N ALA A 95 -5.42 8.70 -9.43
CA ALA A 95 -6.10 8.26 -10.65
C ALA A 95 -6.60 9.46 -11.48
N GLN A 96 -6.95 10.56 -10.82
CA GLN A 96 -7.46 11.78 -11.46
C GLN A 96 -6.40 12.49 -12.30
N GLU A 97 -5.15 12.60 -11.80
CA GLU A 97 -4.06 13.21 -12.57
C GLU A 97 -3.73 12.38 -13.82
N ILE A 98 -3.77 11.06 -13.71
CA ILE A 98 -3.54 10.17 -14.84
C ILE A 98 -4.66 10.33 -15.88
N GLN A 99 -5.92 10.35 -15.46
CA GLN A 99 -7.04 10.60 -16.36
C GLN A 99 -6.93 11.95 -17.06
N GLN A 100 -6.52 13.00 -16.34
CA GLN A 100 -6.31 14.32 -16.91
C GLN A 100 -5.14 14.34 -17.90
N ALA A 101 -4.01 13.71 -17.55
CA ALA A 101 -2.85 13.58 -18.43
C ALA A 101 -3.20 12.78 -19.70
N VAL A 102 -3.96 11.68 -19.54
CA VAL A 102 -4.49 10.91 -20.67
C VAL A 102 -5.43 11.77 -21.50
N ALA A 103 -6.32 12.57 -20.90
CA ALA A 103 -7.25 13.44 -21.61
C ALA A 103 -6.54 14.54 -22.40
N GLU A 104 -5.46 15.10 -21.86
CA GLU A 104 -4.65 16.14 -22.50
C GLU A 104 -3.69 15.58 -23.55
N PHE A 105 -3.26 14.32 -23.41
CA PHE A 105 -2.38 13.67 -24.38
C PHE A 105 -3.02 13.63 -25.78
N GLN A 106 -2.29 14.11 -26.77
CA GLN A 106 -2.61 14.01 -28.18
C GLN A 106 -1.60 13.07 -28.83
N ALA A 107 -2.08 12.14 -29.67
CA ALA A 107 -1.19 11.24 -30.38
C ALA A 107 -0.26 12.01 -31.31
N PRO A 108 1.02 11.63 -31.40
CA PRO A 108 1.93 12.23 -32.38
C PRO A 108 1.42 11.95 -33.80
N ASP A 109 1.53 12.95 -34.68
CA ASP A 109 1.13 12.83 -36.09
C ASP A 109 1.82 11.64 -36.79
N ASP A 110 1.05 10.91 -37.59
CA ASP A 110 1.28 9.60 -38.22
C ASP A 110 2.49 9.51 -39.19
N ASN A 111 3.37 10.52 -39.23
CA ASN A 111 4.41 10.65 -40.26
C ASN A 111 5.84 10.31 -39.78
N THR A 112 6.00 9.65 -38.62
CA THR A 112 7.33 9.18 -38.18
C THR A 112 7.28 7.73 -37.72
N GLU A 113 7.46 6.80 -38.67
CA GLU A 113 7.88 5.42 -38.41
C GLU A 113 9.24 5.41 -37.70
N THR A 114 9.23 5.54 -36.38
CA THR A 114 10.39 5.18 -35.55
C THR A 114 9.88 4.60 -34.25
N VAL A 115 10.46 3.47 -33.84
CA VAL A 115 10.13 2.62 -32.68
C VAL A 115 10.28 3.35 -31.32
N VAL A 116 10.44 4.68 -31.32
CA VAL A 116 10.77 5.53 -30.18
C VAL A 116 9.67 6.57 -29.88
N SER A 117 8.71 6.82 -30.79
CA SER A 117 7.70 7.88 -30.65
C SER A 117 6.43 7.49 -29.87
N LYS A 118 6.24 6.21 -29.52
CA LYS A 118 5.14 5.76 -28.63
C LYS A 118 5.47 5.84 -27.13
N ALA A 119 6.72 6.11 -26.78
CA ALA A 119 7.19 6.19 -25.40
C ALA A 119 6.29 7.01 -24.44
N PRO A 120 5.81 8.24 -24.79
CA PRO A 120 4.99 8.99 -23.85
C PRO A 120 3.59 8.37 -23.63
N ALA A 121 3.05 7.67 -24.63
CA ALA A 121 1.80 6.94 -24.47
C ALA A 121 1.99 5.66 -23.66
N ASP A 122 3.10 4.95 -23.89
CA ASP A 122 3.45 3.74 -23.15
C ASP A 122 3.70 4.05 -21.66
N ASP A 123 4.32 5.19 -21.36
CA ASP A 123 4.52 5.68 -19.99
C ASP A 123 3.17 5.98 -19.30
N LEU A 124 2.24 6.64 -19.99
CA LEU A 124 0.90 6.92 -19.47
C LEU A 124 0.09 5.63 -19.26
N VAL A 125 0.17 4.69 -20.19
CA VAL A 125 -0.46 3.36 -20.05
C VAL A 125 0.15 2.63 -18.86
N GLN A 126 1.48 2.65 -18.70
CA GLN A 126 2.16 2.03 -17.57
C GLN A 126 1.73 2.65 -16.23
N GLN A 127 1.61 3.98 -16.16
CA GLN A 127 1.09 4.67 -14.98
C GLN A 127 -0.38 4.32 -14.68
N ALA A 128 -1.23 4.27 -15.70
CA ALA A 128 -2.62 3.85 -15.52
C ALA A 128 -2.72 2.41 -14.99
N LEU A 129 -1.85 1.52 -15.47
CA LEU A 129 -1.76 0.13 -15.00
C LEU A 129 -1.22 0.01 -13.57
N THR A 130 -0.28 0.86 -13.15
CA THR A 130 0.22 0.82 -11.76
C THR A 130 -0.87 1.20 -10.76
N VAL A 131 -1.71 2.18 -11.11
CA VAL A 131 -2.90 2.54 -10.33
C VAL A 131 -3.97 1.45 -10.43
N GLY A 132 -4.07 0.79 -11.57
CA GLY A 132 -5.09 -0.22 -11.88
C GLY A 132 -6.34 0.39 -12.52
N ASP A 133 -6.21 1.57 -13.11
CA ASP A 133 -7.26 2.21 -13.88
C ASP A 133 -7.18 1.77 -15.35
N PHE A 134 -7.91 0.71 -15.68
CA PHE A 134 -7.98 0.18 -17.04
C PHE A 134 -8.78 1.08 -17.98
N THR A 135 -9.67 1.96 -17.47
CA THR A 135 -10.43 2.88 -18.32
C THR A 135 -9.51 3.90 -18.96
N ALA A 136 -8.66 4.55 -18.15
CA ALA A 136 -7.68 5.52 -18.60
C ALA A 136 -6.64 4.87 -19.53
N ALA A 137 -6.19 3.65 -19.22
CA ALA A 137 -5.25 2.92 -20.07
C ALA A 137 -5.83 2.63 -21.45
N VAL A 138 -7.10 2.18 -21.52
CA VAL A 138 -7.80 1.93 -22.78
C VAL A 138 -7.97 3.21 -23.59
N ASP A 139 -8.38 4.31 -22.95
CA ASP A 139 -8.53 5.61 -23.62
C ASP A 139 -7.19 6.13 -24.19
N ALA A 140 -6.08 5.93 -23.47
CA ALA A 140 -4.75 6.24 -23.98
C ALA A 140 -4.39 5.42 -25.23
N CYS A 141 -4.68 4.11 -25.24
CA CYS A 141 -4.45 3.25 -26.40
C CYS A 141 -5.34 3.65 -27.60
N PHE A 142 -6.59 4.06 -27.36
CA PHE A 142 -7.49 4.55 -28.40
C PHE A 142 -6.98 5.83 -29.06
N LYS A 143 -6.36 6.72 -28.29
CA LYS A 143 -5.75 7.96 -28.82
C LYS A 143 -4.62 7.68 -29.79
N VAL A 144 -3.80 6.66 -29.51
CA VAL A 144 -2.68 6.23 -30.37
C VAL A 144 -3.12 5.29 -31.51
N HIS A 145 -4.43 5.09 -31.70
CA HIS A 145 -4.99 4.14 -32.66
C HIS A 145 -4.50 2.69 -32.48
N ASN A 146 -3.99 2.34 -31.30
CA ASN A 146 -3.53 0.99 -30.98
C ASN A 146 -4.67 0.16 -30.35
N TYR A 147 -5.61 -0.24 -31.19
CA TYR A 147 -6.81 -0.93 -30.73
C TYR A 147 -6.57 -2.35 -30.20
N ALA A 148 -5.50 -3.02 -30.63
CA ALA A 148 -5.19 -4.37 -30.18
C ALA A 148 -4.87 -4.40 -28.68
N ASP A 149 -4.00 -3.49 -28.25
CA ASP A 149 -3.64 -3.35 -26.84
C ASP A 149 -4.83 -2.82 -26.01
N ALA A 150 -5.63 -1.91 -26.58
CA ALA A 150 -6.86 -1.44 -25.93
C ALA A 150 -7.84 -2.60 -25.63
N LEU A 151 -8.06 -3.51 -26.58
CA LEU A 151 -8.89 -4.69 -26.36
C LEU A 151 -8.26 -5.64 -25.34
N LEU A 152 -6.96 -5.92 -25.42
CA LEU A 152 -6.27 -6.76 -24.44
C LEU A 152 -6.42 -6.21 -23.02
N LEU A 153 -6.17 -4.91 -22.82
CA LEU A 153 -6.34 -4.26 -21.52
C LEU A 153 -7.80 -4.27 -21.06
N ALA A 154 -8.75 -4.10 -21.98
CA ALA A 154 -10.17 -4.15 -21.66
C ALA A 154 -10.62 -5.53 -21.16
N SER A 155 -10.04 -6.62 -21.68
CA SER A 155 -10.33 -7.97 -21.21
C SER A 155 -9.90 -8.20 -19.76
N CYS A 156 -8.87 -7.48 -19.30
CA CYS A 156 -8.40 -7.50 -17.91
C CYS A 156 -9.21 -6.57 -16.99
N GLY A 157 -9.90 -5.56 -17.55
CA GLY A 157 -10.65 -4.53 -16.81
C GLY A 157 -12.10 -4.88 -16.47
N GLY A 158 -12.61 -6.04 -16.90
CA GLY A 158 -13.96 -6.54 -16.59
C GLY A 158 -14.93 -6.49 -17.77
N GLY A 159 -16.08 -7.17 -17.62
CA GLY A 159 -17.03 -7.41 -18.71
C GLY A 159 -17.70 -6.14 -19.26
N GLU A 160 -18.02 -5.17 -18.39
CA GLU A 160 -18.63 -3.90 -18.80
C GLU A 160 -17.67 -3.07 -19.65
N LEU A 161 -16.41 -2.96 -19.20
CA LEU A 161 -15.36 -2.24 -19.89
C LEU A 161 -15.01 -2.89 -21.23
N TRP A 162 -14.97 -4.22 -21.28
CA TRP A 162 -14.81 -4.99 -22.51
C TRP A 162 -15.93 -4.71 -23.53
N ALA A 163 -17.20 -4.79 -23.12
CA ALA A 163 -18.33 -4.56 -24.02
C ALA A 163 -18.32 -3.14 -24.60
N SER A 164 -18.08 -2.13 -23.75
CA SER A 164 -17.96 -0.73 -24.17
C SER A 164 -16.79 -0.52 -25.15
N THR A 165 -15.63 -1.09 -24.85
CA THR A 165 -14.41 -1.02 -25.70
C THR A 165 -14.65 -1.70 -27.05
N GLN A 166 -15.30 -2.86 -27.07
CA GLN A 166 -15.62 -3.60 -28.28
C GLN A 166 -16.57 -2.81 -29.17
N GLN A 167 -17.64 -2.23 -28.61
CA GLN A 167 -18.55 -1.38 -29.36
C GLN A 167 -17.84 -0.16 -29.95
N ARG A 168 -16.98 0.50 -29.15
CA ARG A 168 -16.18 1.64 -29.58
C ARG A 168 -15.21 1.27 -30.71
N TYR A 169 -14.58 0.10 -30.64
CA TYR A 169 -13.72 -0.42 -31.71
C TYR A 169 -14.49 -0.67 -33.00
N LEU A 170 -15.64 -1.34 -32.93
CA LEU A 170 -16.47 -1.65 -34.10
C LEU A 170 -16.92 -0.37 -34.81
N GLN A 171 -17.27 0.68 -34.06
CA GLN A 171 -17.60 2.00 -34.62
C GLN A 171 -16.40 2.72 -35.25
N ALA A 172 -15.21 2.56 -34.69
CA ALA A 172 -13.98 3.16 -35.22
C ALA A 172 -13.44 2.42 -36.46
N SER A 173 -13.69 1.12 -36.57
CA SER A 173 -13.14 0.28 -37.63
C SER A 173 -14.02 0.25 -38.89
N ALA A 174 -13.55 0.86 -39.98
CA ALA A 174 -14.28 0.94 -41.26
C ALA A 174 -14.09 -0.29 -42.18
N ARG A 175 -13.85 -1.49 -41.63
CA ARG A 175 -13.57 -2.68 -42.46
C ARG A 175 -14.88 -3.35 -42.93
N PRO A 176 -14.95 -3.86 -44.18
CA PRO A 176 -16.20 -4.35 -44.76
C PRO A 176 -16.83 -5.56 -44.04
N TYR A 177 -16.06 -6.34 -43.28
CA TYR A 177 -16.56 -7.47 -42.48
C TYR A 177 -17.01 -7.09 -41.06
N VAL A 178 -16.67 -5.90 -40.57
CA VAL A 178 -17.00 -5.44 -39.21
C VAL A 178 -18.52 -5.36 -38.97
N PRO A 179 -19.34 -4.87 -39.92
CA PRO A 179 -20.80 -4.88 -39.75
C PRO A 179 -21.38 -6.30 -39.61
N THR A 180 -20.78 -7.29 -40.28
CA THR A 180 -21.18 -8.70 -40.14
C THR A 180 -20.86 -9.22 -38.75
N VAL A 181 -19.70 -8.87 -38.19
CA VAL A 181 -19.32 -9.23 -36.82
C VAL A 181 -20.23 -8.57 -35.79
N GLN A 182 -20.56 -7.28 -35.99
CA GLN A 182 -21.49 -6.56 -35.11
C GLN A 182 -22.90 -7.15 -35.10
N ALA A 183 -23.35 -7.76 -36.21
CA ALA A 183 -24.65 -8.42 -36.28
C ALA A 183 -24.70 -9.80 -35.57
N ILE A 184 -23.54 -10.38 -35.23
CA ILE A 184 -23.41 -11.70 -34.59
C ILE A 184 -23.29 -11.58 -33.06
N LEU A 185 -22.67 -10.50 -32.58
CA LEU A 185 -22.49 -10.18 -31.16
C LEU A 185 -23.77 -9.64 -30.53
#